data_AF-A0A6P0MX74-F1
#
_entry.id   AF-A0A6P0MX74-F1
#
_cell.length_a   1.000
_cell.length_b   1.000
_cell.length_c   1.000
_cell.angle_alpha   90.00
_cell.angle_beta   90.00
_cell.angle_gamma   90.00
#
_symmetry.space_group_name_H-M   'P 1'
#
loop_
_entity.id
_entity.type
_entity.pdbx_description
1 polymer ?
#
loop_
_entity_poly.entity_id
_entity_poly.type
_entity_poly.pdbx_seq_one_letter_code
_entity_poly.pdbx_strand_id
1 'polypeptide(L)'
;MEINELQKIIFVYSLLPNPYSLLPTPYSLLPTPYSLLPIPFAIMTQISLIIPVRNRQHYTQNILSQIFQQIPQANNDNTSVISVIIVDDDSTDGTREMIRRQFPNVYLIEGDGNLWWTGGICLGEILLNRD
;
A
#
# COMPACT_ATOMS: atom_id res chain seq x y z
N MET A 1 -16.14 14.18 24.09
CA MET A 1 -14.97 14.50 23.26
C MET A 1 -14.98 13.50 22.13
N GLU A 2 -15.73 13.83 21.09
CA GLU A 2 -16.08 12.93 19.99
C GLU A 2 -15.09 13.21 18.85
N ILE A 3 -14.07 12.36 18.75
CA ILE A 3 -13.14 12.40 17.62
C ILE A 3 -13.58 11.26 16.70
N ASN A 4 -14.14 11.65 15.56
CA ASN A 4 -14.47 10.77 14.44
C ASN A 4 -13.26 9.88 14.11
N GLU A 5 -13.34 8.59 14.43
CA GLU A 5 -12.40 7.52 14.08
C GLU A 5 -12.47 7.22 12.56
N LEU A 6 -12.13 8.21 11.74
CA LEU A 6 -11.59 7.92 10.41
C LEU A 6 -10.14 7.50 10.63
N GLN A 7 -9.96 6.20 10.83
CA GLN A 7 -8.64 5.57 10.92
C GLN A 7 -7.81 5.99 9.72
N LYS A 8 -6.69 6.68 10.00
CA LYS A 8 -5.71 7.12 9.01
C LYS A 8 -5.15 5.89 8.29
N ILE A 9 -5.74 5.59 7.13
CA ILE A 9 -5.13 4.76 6.10
C ILE A 9 -3.94 5.56 5.57
N ILE A 10 -2.72 5.16 5.92
CA ILE A 10 -1.51 5.78 5.40
C ILE A 10 -1.08 5.00 4.16
N PHE A 11 -1.11 5.68 3.02
CA PHE A 11 -0.49 5.19 1.78
C PHE A 11 1.00 5.56 1.83
N VAL A 12 1.87 4.54 1.87
CA VAL A 12 3.31 4.75 1.74
C VAL A 12 3.67 4.60 0.26
N TYR A 13 4.05 5.70 -0.36
CA TYR A 13 4.58 5.72 -1.72
C TYR A 13 6.08 5.39 -1.67
N SER A 14 6.50 4.34 -2.40
CA SER A 14 7.92 4.07 -2.64
C SER A 14 8.44 5.05 -3.71
N LEU A 15 9.47 5.83 -3.35
CA LEU A 15 10.12 6.81 -4.21
C LEU A 15 11.25 6.12 -5.00
N LEU A 16 11.07 5.92 -6.30
CA LEU A 16 12.20 5.71 -7.19
C LEU A 16 12.68 7.05 -7.79
N PRO A 17 14.00 7.27 -7.90
CA PRO A 17 14.57 8.58 -8.20
C PRO A 17 14.34 8.96 -9.66
N ASN A 18 14.01 10.23 -9.91
CA ASN A 18 14.06 10.81 -11.25
C ASN A 18 15.51 11.27 -11.55
N PRO A 19 16.22 10.71 -12.55
CA PRO A 19 17.57 11.16 -12.88
C PRO A 19 17.61 12.44 -13.72
N TYR A 20 16.47 12.97 -14.19
CA TYR A 20 16.47 14.15 -15.06
C TYR A 20 16.25 15.44 -14.27
N SER A 21 17.23 15.79 -13.46
CA SER A 21 17.38 17.14 -12.94
C SER A 21 18.44 17.89 -13.75
N LEU A 22 17.99 18.93 -14.45
CA LEU A 22 18.76 20.08 -14.94
C LEU A 22 19.63 19.89 -16.20
N LEU A 23 19.10 20.34 -17.35
CA LEU A 23 19.83 21.17 -18.34
C LEU A 23 18.84 21.69 -19.40
N PRO A 24 18.60 23.01 -19.53
CA PRO A 24 17.87 23.55 -20.68
C PRO A 24 18.83 23.60 -21.87
N THR A 25 18.72 22.64 -22.80
CA THR A 25 19.44 22.75 -24.08
C THR A 25 18.58 23.55 -25.08
N PRO A 26 19.13 24.55 -25.79
CA PRO A 26 18.38 25.50 -26.61
C PRO A 26 17.89 24.97 -27.98
N TYR A 27 17.92 23.67 -28.21
CA TYR A 27 17.56 23.08 -29.52
C TYR A 27 16.06 22.75 -29.60
N SER A 28 15.22 23.79 -29.72
CA SER A 28 13.75 23.69 -29.75
C SER A 28 13.11 23.78 -31.14
N LEU A 29 13.79 23.41 -32.24
CA LEU A 29 13.24 23.62 -33.59
C LEU A 29 13.33 22.44 -34.58
N LEU A 30 13.58 21.22 -34.13
CA LEU A 30 13.40 20.03 -34.97
C LEU A 30 12.57 19.00 -34.19
N PRO A 31 11.43 18.50 -34.70
CA PRO A 31 10.76 17.38 -34.08
C PRO A 31 11.66 16.16 -34.23
N THR A 32 12.34 15.77 -33.14
CA THR A 32 13.02 14.49 -33.11
C THR A 32 11.97 13.38 -33.25
N PRO A 33 12.18 12.36 -34.10
CA PRO A 33 11.19 11.32 -34.35
C PRO A 33 10.83 10.46 -33.11
N TYR A 34 11.55 10.65 -32.00
CA TYR A 34 11.29 9.99 -30.71
C TYR A 34 9.99 10.41 -30.03
N SER A 35 9.30 11.47 -30.49
CA SER A 35 8.05 11.96 -29.87
C SER A 35 6.80 11.15 -30.23
N LEU A 36 6.89 10.17 -31.14
CA LEU A 36 5.74 9.43 -31.69
C LEU A 36 5.67 7.96 -31.27
N LEU A 37 6.53 7.52 -30.36
CA LEU A 37 6.35 6.24 -29.70
C LEU A 37 5.66 6.54 -28.35
N PRO A 38 4.51 5.92 -28.04
CA PRO A 38 4.04 5.87 -26.66
C PRO A 38 5.21 5.33 -25.85
N ILE A 39 5.69 6.12 -24.89
CA ILE A 39 6.82 5.72 -24.05
C ILE A 39 6.40 4.37 -23.44
N PRO A 40 7.03 3.23 -23.78
CA PRO A 40 6.51 1.91 -23.40
C PRO A 40 6.78 1.61 -21.91
N PHE A 41 7.25 2.59 -21.16
CA PHE A 41 7.44 2.48 -19.73
C PHE A 41 6.15 2.91 -19.02
N ALA A 42 5.09 2.12 -19.21
CA ALA A 42 4.04 2.05 -18.21
C ALA A 42 4.70 1.48 -16.95
N ILE A 43 5.19 2.37 -16.08
CA ILE A 43 5.74 1.97 -14.79
C ILE A 43 4.63 1.28 -14.01
N MET A 44 4.79 -0.02 -13.82
CA MET A 44 3.95 -0.76 -12.90
C MET A 44 4.15 -0.14 -11.52
N THR A 45 3.12 0.54 -11.03
CA THR A 45 3.18 1.25 -9.75
C THR A 45 2.88 0.26 -8.65
N GLN A 46 3.87 0.01 -7.78
CA GLN A 46 3.68 -0.86 -6.63
C GLN A 46 3.21 -0.04 -5.43
N ILE A 47 2.01 -0.35 -4.94
CA ILE A 47 1.37 0.30 -3.80
C ILE A 47 1.27 -0.72 -2.67
N SER A 48 1.72 -0.32 -1.49
CA SER A 48 1.62 -1.15 -0.30
C SER A 48 0.78 -0.47 0.76
N LEU A 49 -0.22 -1.20 1.25
CA LEU A 49 -1.13 -0.74 2.28
C LEU A 49 -0.81 -1.44 3.59
N ILE A 50 -0.29 -0.69 4.57
CA ILE A 50 0.00 -1.19 5.92
C ILE A 50 -1.14 -0.78 6.85
N ILE A 51 -1.75 -1.75 7.54
CA ILE A 51 -2.85 -1.50 8.49
C ILE A 51 -2.49 -2.11 9.84
N PRO A 52 -2.12 -1.31 10.85
CA PRO A 52 -1.98 -1.79 12.22
C PRO A 52 -3.35 -2.03 12.82
N VAL A 53 -3.53 -3.18 13.47
CA VAL A 53 -4.81 -3.63 14.02
C VAL A 53 -4.60 -4.20 15.42
N ARG A 54 -5.54 -3.90 16.31
CA ARG A 54 -5.67 -4.56 17.62
C ARG A 54 -7.14 -4.57 18.04
N ASN A 55 -7.68 -5.75 18.29
CA ASN A 55 -9.05 -6.00 18.75
C ASN A 55 -10.12 -5.23 17.93
N ARG A 56 -10.09 -5.38 16.61
CA ARG A 56 -10.98 -4.66 15.68
C ARG A 56 -11.56 -5.57 14.59
N GLN A 57 -11.89 -6.81 14.94
CA GLN A 57 -12.30 -7.85 13.98
C GLN A 57 -13.31 -7.36 12.95
N HIS A 58 -14.42 -6.76 13.40
CA HIS A 58 -15.50 -6.30 12.51
C HIS A 58 -15.07 -5.17 11.57
N TYR A 59 -14.31 -4.19 12.07
CA TYR A 59 -13.83 -3.08 11.23
C TYR A 59 -12.82 -3.57 10.19
N THR A 60 -11.86 -4.39 10.61
CA THR A 60 -10.85 -4.96 9.73
C THR A 60 -11.48 -5.79 8.63
N GLN A 61 -12.47 -6.63 8.96
CA GLN A 61 -13.20 -7.42 7.96
C GLN A 61 -13.88 -6.53 6.93
N ASN A 62 -14.56 -5.46 7.36
CA ASN A 62 -15.26 -4.55 6.45
C ASN A 62 -14.30 -3.79 5.54
N ILE A 63 -13.18 -3.28 6.10
CA ILE A 63 -12.14 -2.58 5.35
C ILE A 63 -11.55 -3.51 4.27
N LEU A 64 -11.12 -4.71 4.66
CA LEU A 64 -10.53 -5.67 3.72
C LEU A 64 -11.53 -6.09 2.63
N SER A 65 -12.79 -6.35 3.00
CA SER A 65 -13.83 -6.69 2.02
C SER A 65 -14.01 -5.60 0.97
N GLN A 66 -14.05 -4.32 1.38
CA GLN A 66 -14.19 -3.20 0.45
C GLN A 66 -12.93 -3.02 -0.41
N ILE A 67 -11.74 -3.13 0.18
CA ILE A 67 -10.48 -3.04 -0.56
C ILE A 67 -10.43 -4.11 -1.66
N PHE A 68 -10.69 -5.37 -1.34
CA PHE A 68 -10.62 -6.46 -2.32
C PHE A 68 -11.75 -6.41 -3.36
N GLN A 69 -12.88 -5.76 -3.07
CA GLN A 69 -13.90 -5.46 -4.09
C GLN A 69 -13.45 -4.37 -5.06
N GLN A 70 -12.66 -3.40 -4.60
CA GLN A 70 -12.26 -2.22 -5.39
C GLN A 70 -10.93 -2.42 -6.14
N ILE A 71 -9.97 -3.17 -5.61
CA ILE A 71 -8.66 -3.39 -6.24
C ILE A 71 -8.77 -3.87 -7.70
N PRO A 72 -9.60 -4.88 -8.04
CA PRO A 72 -9.73 -5.33 -9.43
C PRO A 72 -10.25 -4.23 -10.37
N GLN A 73 -11.10 -3.34 -9.87
CA GLN A 73 -11.63 -2.21 -10.64
C GLN A 73 -10.59 -1.07 -10.79
N ALA A 74 -9.70 -0.91 -9.82
CA ALA A 74 -8.60 0.06 -9.90
C ALA A 74 -7.47 -0.42 -10.83
N ASN A 75 -7.31 -1.74 -11.00
CA ASN A 75 -6.27 -2.35 -11.84
C ASN A 75 -6.72 -2.63 -13.29
N ASN A 76 -7.76 -1.93 -13.78
CA ASN A 76 -8.34 -2.17 -15.12
C ASN A 76 -7.33 -2.02 -16.28
N ASP A 77 -6.23 -1.33 -16.06
CA ASP A 77 -5.17 -1.09 -17.04
C ASP A 77 -3.86 -1.85 -16.74
N ASN A 78 -3.86 -2.74 -15.73
CA ASN A 78 -2.67 -3.44 -15.21
C ASN A 78 -1.50 -2.50 -14.83
N THR A 79 -1.78 -1.22 -14.58
CA THR A 79 -0.72 -0.23 -14.29
C THR A 79 -0.29 -0.25 -12.82
N SER A 80 -1.08 -0.85 -11.92
CA SER A 80 -0.78 -0.87 -10.48
C SER A 80 -0.87 -2.26 -9.87
N VAL A 81 0.05 -2.56 -8.95
CA VAL A 81 0.02 -3.75 -8.09
C VAL A 81 -0.16 -3.29 -6.67
N ILE A 82 -1.23 -3.75 -6.02
CA ILE A 82 -1.58 -3.36 -4.65
C ILE A 82 -1.35 -4.55 -3.73
N SER A 83 -0.47 -4.39 -2.74
CA SER A 83 -0.21 -5.37 -1.68
C SER A 83 -0.79 -4.88 -0.35
N VAL A 84 -1.43 -5.76 0.41
CA VAL A 84 -2.03 -5.42 1.70
C VAL A 84 -1.28 -6.16 2.81
N ILE A 85 -0.80 -5.40 3.79
CA ILE A 85 -0.08 -5.86 4.97
C ILE A 85 -0.90 -5.47 6.21
N ILE A 86 -1.23 -6.46 7.04
CA ILE A 86 -1.84 -6.24 8.35
C ILE A 86 -0.81 -6.50 9.42
N VAL A 87 -0.70 -5.59 10.38
CA VAL A 87 0.13 -5.77 11.58
C VAL A 87 -0.80 -5.91 12.78
N ASP A 88 -1.01 -7.15 13.23
CA ASP A 88 -1.87 -7.46 14.36
C ASP A 88 -1.08 -7.41 15.67
N ASP A 89 -1.32 -6.38 16.49
CA ASP A 89 -0.60 -6.14 17.75
C ASP A 89 -1.30 -6.84 18.93
N ASP A 90 -1.24 -8.17 18.91
CA ASP A 90 -1.82 -9.07 19.91
C ASP A 90 -3.35 -8.97 20.09
N SER A 91 -4.10 -9.18 19.01
CA SER A 91 -5.56 -9.27 19.11
C SER A 91 -6.02 -10.57 19.79
N THR A 92 -7.04 -10.44 20.63
CA THR A 92 -7.66 -11.53 21.41
C THR A 92 -9.16 -11.71 21.09
N ASP A 93 -9.71 -10.88 20.21
CA ASP A 93 -11.12 -10.88 19.79
C ASP A 93 -11.42 -11.77 18.58
N GLY A 94 -10.44 -12.55 18.11
CA GLY A 94 -10.58 -13.36 16.90
C GLY A 94 -10.24 -12.63 15.60
N THR A 95 -9.68 -11.41 15.65
CA THR A 95 -9.23 -10.66 14.48
C THR A 95 -8.23 -11.46 13.63
N ARG A 96 -7.21 -12.03 14.28
CA ARG A 96 -6.13 -12.77 13.63
C ARG A 96 -6.63 -14.00 12.88
N GLU A 97 -7.47 -14.79 13.53
CA GLU A 97 -8.08 -16.00 12.97
C GLU A 97 -9.01 -15.66 11.81
N MET A 98 -9.76 -14.56 11.94
CA MET A 98 -10.62 -14.06 10.87
C MET A 98 -9.80 -13.70 9.63
N ILE A 99 -8.70 -12.95 9.78
CA ILE A 99 -7.84 -12.55 8.65
C ILE A 99 -7.26 -13.79 7.95
N ARG A 100 -6.64 -14.71 8.71
CA ARG A 100 -6.05 -15.93 8.14
C ARG A 100 -7.07 -16.77 7.37
N ARG A 101 -8.31 -16.84 7.87
CA ARG A 101 -9.36 -17.66 7.28
C ARG A 101 -10.01 -17.01 6.06
N GLN A 102 -10.29 -15.70 6.11
CA GLN A 102 -11.11 -15.02 5.11
C GLN A 102 -10.29 -14.27 4.06
N PHE A 103 -9.07 -13.82 4.40
CA PHE A 103 -8.23 -13.01 3.54
C PHE A 103 -6.82 -13.62 3.42
N PRO A 104 -6.67 -14.83 2.85
CA PRO A 104 -5.39 -15.54 2.78
C PRO A 104 -4.34 -14.85 1.90
N ASN A 105 -4.76 -13.89 1.06
CA ASN A 105 -3.87 -13.12 0.18
C ASN A 105 -3.28 -11.87 0.86
N VAL A 106 -3.58 -11.66 2.15
CA VAL A 106 -3.03 -10.57 2.96
C VAL A 106 -1.78 -11.03 3.69
N TYR A 107 -0.74 -10.19 3.71
CA TYR A 107 0.42 -10.43 4.54
C TYR A 107 0.12 -10.06 5.99
N LEU A 108 -0.02 -11.06 6.85
CA LEU A 108 -0.29 -10.86 8.27
C LEU A 108 0.99 -10.96 9.09
N ILE A 109 1.31 -9.89 9.81
CA ILE A 109 2.40 -9.80 10.79
C ILE A 109 1.78 -9.84 12.19
N GLU A 110 2.34 -10.66 13.07
CA GLU A 110 1.92 -10.77 14.46
C GLU A 110 2.90 -10.04 15.38
N GLY A 111 2.39 -9.06 16.11
CA GLY A 111 3.07 -8.36 17.18
C GLY A 111 2.87 -9.01 18.54
N ASP A 112 3.57 -8.46 19.53
CA ASP A 112 3.59 -8.93 20.92
C ASP A 112 2.66 -8.12 21.84
N GLY A 113 1.91 -7.15 21.30
CA GLY A 113 1.00 -6.28 22.04
C GLY A 113 1.66 -4.97 22.53
N ASN A 114 2.95 -4.76 22.22
CA ASN A 114 3.73 -3.59 22.61
C ASN A 114 4.13 -2.71 21.42
N LEU A 115 3.64 -3.00 20.21
CA LEU A 115 3.99 -2.22 19.02
C LEU A 115 3.33 -0.85 19.05
N TRP A 116 2.09 -0.77 19.56
CA TRP A 116 1.23 0.40 19.42
C TRP A 116 1.09 0.79 17.93
N TRP A 117 0.53 1.98 17.65
CA TRP A 117 0.37 2.42 16.27
C TRP A 117 1.71 2.62 15.55
N THR A 118 2.66 3.33 16.18
CA THR A 118 3.95 3.67 15.55
C THR A 118 4.78 2.42 15.28
N GLY A 119 4.92 1.52 16.26
CA GLY A 119 5.67 0.28 16.08
C GLY A 119 5.02 -0.63 15.03
N GLY A 120 3.69 -0.64 14.96
CA GLY A 120 2.97 -1.41 13.93
C GLY A 120 3.30 -0.91 12.52
N ILE A 121 3.33 0.41 12.31
CA ILE A 121 3.71 1.01 11.02
C ILE A 121 5.18 0.73 10.68
N CYS A 122 6.11 0.97 11.62
CA CYS A 122 7.53 0.73 11.39
C CYS A 122 7.81 -0.75 11.06
N LEU A 123 7.13 -1.67 11.74
CA LEU A 123 7.29 -3.10 11.49
C LEU A 123 6.79 -3.49 10.09
N GLY A 124 5.64 -2.94 9.66
CA GLY A 124 5.13 -3.14 8.30
C GLY A 124 6.07 -2.57 7.23
N GLU A 125 6.64 -1.38 7.46
CA GLU A 125 7.59 -0.74 6.54
C GLU A 125 8.89 -1.55 6.41
N ILE A 126 9.41 -2.11 7.52
CA ILE A 126 10.63 -2.93 7.49
C ILE A 126 10.44 -4.15 6.59
N LEU A 127 9.25 -4.79 6.59
CA LEU A 127 9.01 -5.92 5.70
C LEU A 127 8.95 -5.52 4.23
N LEU A 128 8.39 -4.35 3.91
CA LEU A 128 8.36 -3.86 2.52
C LEU A 128 9.75 -3.63 1.92
N ASN A 129 10.74 -3.28 2.73
CA ASN A 129 12.11 -3.00 2.28
C ASN A 129 13.02 -4.24 2.29
N ARG A 130 12.48 -5.44 2.58
CA ARG A 130 13.24 -6.69 2.66
C ARG A 130 13.11 -7.59 1.43
N ASP A 131 12.20 -7.26 0.52
CA ASP A 131 11.98 -7.94 -0.77
C ASP A 131 12.49 -7.09 -1.95
#